data_AF-A0AA36HU45-F1
#
_entry.id   AF-A0AA36HU45-F1
#
_cell.length_a   1.000
_cell.length_b   1.000
_cell.length_c   1.000
_cell.angle_alpha   90.00
_cell.angle_beta   90.00
_cell.angle_gamma   90.00
#
_symmetry.space_group_name_H-M   'P 1'
#
loop_
_entity.id
_entity.type
_entity.pdbx_description
1 polymer ?
#
loop_
_entity_poly.entity_id
_entity_poly.type
_entity_poly.pdbx_seq_one_letter_code
_entity_poly.pdbx_strand_id
1 'polypeptide(L)'
;MVFLDKLCIAQHDEELKSKGILGLPTFLLKSKKLLVLWTPRYCSRLWCALEMATFMKDPKYHDSIEIVPLKTTIILAAEGLAWSIMSVGYNMMESAIAAQAEQEAQPNHTENVITVVTLMMLFGTAIVPVVFYVGLGLIAEVEELPRQLAEFRVQDCQCFCCTNNHKHPNTGEELPCDRELVFRSLKGWYPQPEQDHLDFFNSTVRSNLAPRVAAGTAGGVLPARYTLYMVGACNLPFLSRLFPAWAGHVHNGIVGYKLVALVLRSSMSWMIVGLAAVGTTRVSMHLFRLGNYLSRVCLKSRLCWVALLTPLSFQVATLLWTPYEVVKVMTPKDSMLPVMPFLAALAVVVYLLAFPGLTQKGAAS
;
A
#
# COMPACT_ATOMS: atom_id res chain seq x y z
N MET A 1 7.15 -20.22 -1.19
CA MET A 1 8.41 -20.15 -0.43
C MET A 1 9.07 -18.82 -0.75
N VAL A 2 9.56 -18.11 0.27
CA VAL A 2 10.25 -16.82 0.15
C VAL A 2 11.63 -16.98 0.78
N PHE A 3 12.68 -16.51 0.10
CA PHE A 3 14.02 -16.42 0.65
C PHE A 3 14.26 -14.99 1.11
N LEU A 4 14.64 -14.81 2.38
CA LEU A 4 15.02 -13.52 2.95
C LEU A 4 16.42 -13.68 3.53
N ASP A 5 17.39 -13.01 2.90
CA ASP A 5 18.82 -13.06 3.22
C ASP A 5 19.12 -13.15 4.72
N LYS A 6 18.58 -12.21 5.49
CA LYS A 6 18.83 -12.06 6.92
C LYS A 6 18.24 -13.17 7.79
N LEU A 7 17.22 -13.88 7.29
CA LEU A 7 16.58 -15.00 7.99
C LEU A 7 17.11 -16.37 7.52
N CYS A 8 17.53 -16.46 6.26
CA CYS A 8 17.95 -17.71 5.65
C CYS A 8 19.47 -17.96 5.74
N ILE A 9 20.27 -16.91 5.88
CA ILE A 9 21.72 -17.01 6.08
C ILE A 9 21.99 -16.94 7.59
N ALA A 10 22.78 -17.88 8.11
CA ALA A 10 23.19 -17.87 9.52
C ALA A 10 23.82 -16.51 9.86
N GLN A 11 23.25 -15.79 10.83
CA GLN A 11 23.75 -14.47 11.25
C GLN A 11 24.75 -14.56 12.42
N HIS A 12 24.79 -15.71 13.11
CA HIS A 12 25.55 -15.91 14.35
C HIS A 12 26.83 -16.74 14.16
N ASP A 13 26.97 -17.42 13.03
CA ASP A 13 28.12 -18.25 12.67
C ASP A 13 28.76 -17.67 11.41
N GLU A 14 29.95 -17.09 11.53
CA GLU A 14 30.60 -16.39 10.42
C GLU A 14 31.03 -17.33 9.29
N GLU A 15 31.31 -18.62 9.56
CA GLU A 15 31.66 -19.58 8.52
C GLU A 15 30.42 -19.96 7.69
N LEU A 16 29.31 -20.28 8.37
CA LEU A 16 28.04 -20.57 7.71
C LEU A 16 27.46 -19.34 7.01
N LYS A 17 27.64 -18.15 7.59
CA LYS A 17 27.28 -16.87 6.96
C LYS A 17 28.03 -16.67 5.67
N SER A 18 29.36 -16.86 5.69
CA SER A 18 30.21 -16.76 4.51
C SER A 18 29.79 -17.75 3.42
N LYS A 19 29.57 -19.02 3.78
CA LYS A 19 29.03 -20.05 2.86
C LYS A 19 27.67 -19.65 2.28
N GLY A 20 26.78 -19.09 3.10
CA GLY A 20 25.46 -18.61 2.68
C GLY A 20 25.54 -17.43 1.72
N ILE A 21 26.41 -16.45 1.99
CA ILE A 21 26.66 -15.29 1.11
C ILE A 21 27.21 -15.75 -0.25
N LEU A 22 28.18 -16.67 -0.26
CA LEU A 22 28.73 -17.23 -1.50
C LEU A 22 27.68 -18.02 -2.30
N GLY A 23 26.70 -18.62 -1.62
CA GLY A 23 25.57 -19.33 -2.23
C GLY A 23 24.46 -18.41 -2.76
N LEU A 24 24.44 -17.12 -2.39
CA LEU A 24 23.34 -16.19 -2.68
C LEU A 24 22.97 -16.09 -4.17
N PRO A 25 23.92 -15.99 -5.12
CA PRO A 25 23.58 -15.98 -6.55
C PRO A 25 22.82 -17.23 -7.00
N THR A 26 23.11 -18.39 -6.41
CA THR A 26 22.42 -19.65 -6.74
C THR A 26 20.94 -19.60 -6.32
N PHE A 27 20.64 -19.06 -5.14
CA PHE A 27 19.26 -18.89 -4.68
C PHE A 27 18.49 -17.92 -5.57
N LEU A 28 19.12 -16.81 -5.97
CA LEU A 28 18.53 -15.84 -6.89
C LEU A 28 18.22 -16.47 -8.26
N LEU A 29 19.15 -17.25 -8.83
CA LEU A 29 18.96 -17.92 -10.13
C LEU A 29 17.85 -18.99 -10.11
N LYS A 30 17.55 -19.56 -8.94
CA LYS A 30 16.44 -20.52 -8.76
C LYS A 30 15.13 -19.85 -8.38
N SER A 31 15.15 -18.54 -8.10
CA SER A 31 13.97 -17.79 -7.71
C SER A 31 13.15 -17.36 -8.92
N LYS A 32 11.82 -17.45 -8.82
CA LYS A 32 10.90 -17.02 -9.89
C LYS A 32 10.79 -15.50 -10.01
N LYS A 33 11.08 -14.77 -8.93
CA LYS A 33 10.84 -13.34 -8.79
C LYS A 33 11.78 -12.71 -7.77
N LEU A 34 12.23 -11.49 -8.04
CA LEU A 34 12.92 -10.62 -7.08
C LEU A 34 11.94 -9.54 -6.62
N LEU A 35 11.53 -9.60 -5.35
CA LEU A 35 10.71 -8.56 -4.72
C LEU A 35 11.63 -7.58 -3.97
N VAL A 36 11.79 -6.38 -4.51
CA VAL A 36 12.61 -5.33 -3.93
C VAL A 36 11.76 -4.45 -3.02
N LEU A 37 11.96 -4.57 -1.71
CA LEU A 37 11.41 -3.65 -0.72
C LEU A 37 12.22 -2.36 -0.73
N TRP A 38 11.79 -1.41 -1.56
CA TRP A 38 12.59 -0.26 -1.93
C TRP A 38 12.60 0.84 -0.87
N THR A 39 13.78 1.42 -0.71
CA THR A 39 14.03 2.68 0.00
C THR A 39 14.99 3.50 -0.85
N PRO A 40 15.11 4.83 -0.63
CA PRO A 40 16.06 5.66 -1.38
C PRO A 40 17.54 5.21 -1.31
N ARG A 41 17.89 4.36 -0.35
CA ARG A 41 19.24 3.78 -0.20
C ARG A 41 19.43 2.45 -0.91
N TYR A 42 18.41 1.89 -1.55
CA TYR A 42 18.50 0.55 -2.15
C TYR A 42 19.57 0.52 -3.25
N CYS A 43 19.52 1.47 -4.18
CA CYS A 43 20.45 1.57 -5.32
C CYS A 43 21.86 2.03 -4.93
N SER A 44 22.12 2.37 -3.67
CA SER A 44 23.45 2.74 -3.19
C SER A 44 24.15 1.63 -2.42
N ARG A 45 23.54 0.44 -2.27
CA ARG A 45 24.15 -0.71 -1.58
C ARG A 45 24.70 -1.71 -2.58
N LEU A 46 25.97 -2.07 -2.45
CA LEU A 46 26.67 -2.94 -3.39
C LEU A 46 26.02 -4.34 -3.49
N TRP A 47 25.64 -4.94 -2.37
CA TRP A 47 24.98 -6.24 -2.36
C TRP A 47 23.60 -6.21 -3.06
N CYS A 48 22.85 -5.12 -2.94
CA CYS A 48 21.60 -4.94 -3.70
C CYS A 48 21.84 -4.80 -5.21
N ALA A 49 22.95 -4.17 -5.60
CA ALA A 49 23.37 -4.14 -7.01
C ALA A 49 23.70 -5.53 -7.55
N LEU A 50 24.36 -6.38 -6.75
CA LEU A 50 24.61 -7.79 -7.10
C LEU A 50 23.31 -8.57 -7.30
N GLU A 51 22.31 -8.36 -6.45
CA GLU A 51 20.99 -9.01 -6.58
C GLU A 51 20.30 -8.62 -7.89
N MET A 52 20.28 -7.32 -8.21
CA MET A 52 19.75 -6.82 -9.48
C MET A 52 20.53 -7.41 -10.65
N ALA A 53 21.86 -7.41 -10.60
CA ALA A 53 22.71 -7.98 -11.64
C ALA A 53 22.40 -9.46 -11.88
N THR A 54 22.23 -10.24 -10.82
CA THR A 54 21.94 -11.67 -10.95
C THR A 54 20.63 -11.92 -11.72
N PHE A 55 19.60 -11.13 -11.45
CA PHE A 55 18.31 -11.20 -12.16
C PHE A 55 18.35 -10.58 -13.56
N MET A 56 19.20 -9.57 -13.77
CA MET A 56 19.33 -8.89 -15.06
C MET A 56 20.30 -9.57 -16.02
N LYS A 57 21.02 -10.61 -15.58
CA LYS A 57 21.95 -11.36 -16.42
C LYS A 57 21.25 -12.03 -17.61
N ASP A 58 20.08 -12.62 -17.38
CA ASP A 58 19.30 -13.30 -18.40
C ASP A 58 18.05 -12.46 -18.74
N PRO A 59 17.88 -12.03 -20.01
CA PRO A 59 16.73 -11.25 -20.47
C PRO A 59 15.38 -11.80 -20.05
N LYS A 60 15.23 -13.12 -19.94
CA LYS A 60 13.97 -13.74 -19.54
C LYS A 60 13.50 -13.33 -18.13
N TYR A 61 14.43 -12.97 -17.25
CA TYR A 61 14.13 -12.61 -15.87
C TYR A 61 14.05 -11.10 -15.65
N HIS A 62 14.25 -10.28 -16.68
CA HIS A 62 14.09 -8.83 -16.56
C HIS A 62 12.68 -8.47 -16.08
N ASP A 63 11.67 -9.25 -16.50
CA ASP A 63 10.28 -9.10 -16.06
C ASP A 63 9.98 -9.54 -14.63
N SER A 64 10.96 -10.19 -13.99
CA SER A 64 10.78 -10.82 -12.69
C SER A 64 11.20 -9.92 -11.53
N ILE A 65 11.60 -8.66 -11.77
CA ILE A 65 11.92 -7.69 -10.71
C ILE A 65 10.68 -6.83 -10.41
N GLU A 66 10.14 -6.95 -9.20
CA GLU A 66 9.05 -6.09 -8.70
C GLU A 66 9.58 -5.18 -7.60
N ILE A 67 9.43 -3.87 -7.78
CA ILE A 67 9.84 -2.87 -6.80
C ILE A 67 8.62 -2.39 -6.01
N VAL A 68 8.65 -2.56 -4.69
CA VAL A 68 7.59 -2.12 -3.78
C VAL A 68 8.20 -1.15 -2.75
N PRO A 69 7.82 0.14 -2.76
CA PRO A 69 8.33 1.08 -1.76
C PRO A 69 7.91 0.68 -0.35
N LEU A 70 8.86 0.63 0.59
CA LEU A 70 8.62 0.14 1.95
C LEU A 70 7.52 0.92 2.69
N LYS A 71 7.46 2.24 2.48
CA LYS A 71 6.44 3.12 3.08
C LYS A 71 5.01 2.78 2.64
N THR A 72 4.83 2.10 1.50
CA THR A 72 3.53 1.58 1.07
C THR A 72 2.93 0.63 2.11
N THR A 73 3.77 -0.19 2.76
CA THR A 73 3.36 -1.11 3.83
C THR A 73 2.89 -0.34 5.06
N ILE A 74 3.61 0.73 5.44
CA ILE A 74 3.25 1.58 6.58
C ILE A 74 1.90 2.26 6.32
N ILE A 75 1.71 2.80 5.11
CA ILE A 75 0.45 3.42 4.69
C ILE A 75 -0.70 2.40 4.74
N LEU A 76 -0.52 1.22 4.15
CA LEU A 76 -1.52 0.16 4.16
C LEU A 76 -1.89 -0.29 5.58
N ALA A 77 -0.91 -0.42 6.46
CA ALA A 77 -1.13 -0.82 7.85
C ALA A 77 -1.87 0.28 8.63
N ALA A 78 -1.47 1.55 8.47
CA ALA A 78 -2.10 2.68 9.15
C ALA A 78 -3.52 2.94 8.64
N GLU A 79 -3.74 2.89 7.32
CA GLU A 79 -5.08 2.94 6.70
C GLU A 79 -5.92 1.74 7.16
N GLY A 80 -5.37 0.53 7.13
CA GLY A 80 -6.08 -0.66 7.61
C GLY A 80 -6.50 -0.54 9.07
N LEU A 81 -5.64 -0.01 9.94
CA LEU A 81 -5.98 0.27 11.33
C LEU A 81 -7.10 1.31 11.43
N ALA A 82 -7.00 2.43 10.70
CA ALA A 82 -8.03 3.47 10.69
C ALA A 82 -9.39 2.91 10.24
N TRP A 83 -9.43 2.17 9.12
CA TRP A 83 -10.65 1.56 8.60
C TRP A 83 -11.19 0.45 9.48
N SER A 84 -10.32 -0.30 10.17
CA SER A 84 -10.76 -1.28 11.16
C SER A 84 -11.46 -0.60 12.34
N ILE A 85 -10.88 0.47 12.89
CA ILE A 85 -11.50 1.27 13.97
C ILE A 85 -12.85 1.83 13.50
N MET A 86 -12.90 2.38 12.29
CA MET A 86 -14.14 2.92 11.71
C MET A 86 -15.19 1.83 11.49
N SER A 87 -14.80 0.65 11.00
CA SER A 87 -15.71 -0.47 10.76
C SER A 87 -16.26 -1.02 12.08
N VAL A 88 -15.42 -1.16 13.11
CA VAL A 88 -15.83 -1.53 14.48
C VAL A 88 -16.83 -0.51 15.00
N GLY A 89 -16.49 0.78 14.96
CA GLY A 89 -17.33 1.86 15.47
C GLY A 89 -18.70 1.93 14.77
N TYR A 90 -18.73 1.85 13.43
CA TYR A 90 -19.98 1.81 12.67
C TYR A 90 -20.85 0.62 13.05
N ASN A 91 -20.25 -0.57 13.16
CA ASN A 91 -20.96 -1.78 13.54
C ASN A 91 -21.47 -1.75 14.99
N MET A 92 -20.72 -1.15 15.91
CA MET A 92 -21.17 -0.90 17.28
C MET A 92 -22.35 0.09 17.30
N MET A 93 -22.26 1.17 16.53
CA MET A 93 -23.32 2.17 16.40
C MET A 93 -24.62 1.56 15.85
N GLU A 94 -24.55 0.83 14.73
CA GLU A 94 -25.73 0.15 14.15
C GLU A 94 -26.35 -0.85 15.13
N SER A 95 -25.53 -1.58 15.91
CA SER A 95 -26.03 -2.52 16.93
C SER A 95 -26.72 -1.80 18.08
N ALA A 96 -26.18 -0.66 18.51
CA ALA A 96 -26.78 0.16 19.57
C ALA A 96 -28.12 0.75 19.12
N ILE A 97 -28.20 1.23 17.87
CA ILE A 97 -29.44 1.75 17.28
C ILE A 97 -30.49 0.64 17.12
N ALA A 98 -30.08 -0.55 16.68
CA ALA A 98 -30.98 -1.69 16.54
C ALA A 98 -31.56 -2.13 17.89
N ALA A 99 -30.72 -2.23 18.94
CA ALA A 99 -31.17 -2.54 20.29
C ALA A 99 -32.17 -1.49 20.83
N GLN A 100 -31.94 -0.21 20.52
CA GLN A 100 -32.84 0.88 20.90
C GLN A 100 -34.23 0.74 20.24
N ALA A 101 -34.29 0.32 18.97
CA ALA A 101 -35.56 0.15 18.27
C ALA A 101 -36.44 -0.97 18.87
N GLU A 102 -35.85 -1.91 19.63
CA GLU A 102 -36.57 -2.98 20.32
C GLU A 102 -36.96 -2.60 21.77
N GLN A 103 -36.23 -1.67 22.41
CA GLN A 103 -36.48 -1.21 23.78
C GLN A 103 -36.96 0.24 23.81
N GLU A 104 -38.28 0.44 23.80
CA GLU A 104 -38.98 1.75 23.70
C GLU A 104 -38.75 2.78 24.85
N ALA A 105 -37.79 2.62 25.79
CA ALA A 105 -37.85 3.40 27.04
C ALA A 105 -36.55 3.77 27.80
N GLN A 106 -35.33 3.73 27.24
CA GLN A 106 -34.12 4.12 27.99
C GLN A 106 -33.43 5.44 27.55
N PRO A 107 -33.13 6.38 28.47
CA PRO A 107 -32.58 7.72 28.17
C PRO A 107 -31.07 7.77 27.85
N ASN A 108 -30.29 6.72 28.15
CA ASN A 108 -28.81 6.78 28.07
C ASN A 108 -28.23 6.42 26.68
N HIS A 109 -29.05 6.23 25.64
CA HIS A 109 -28.58 5.66 24.37
C HIS A 109 -28.07 6.68 23.34
N THR A 110 -28.62 7.89 23.32
CA THR A 110 -28.08 9.00 22.50
C THR A 110 -26.64 9.31 22.90
N GLU A 111 -26.32 9.22 24.20
CA GLU A 111 -24.97 9.40 24.74
C GLU A 111 -23.99 8.34 24.21
N ASN A 112 -24.41 7.07 24.11
CA ASN A 112 -23.58 6.00 23.57
C ASN A 112 -23.27 6.20 22.08
N VAL A 113 -24.28 6.58 21.27
CA VAL A 113 -24.08 6.86 19.84
C VAL A 113 -23.14 8.04 19.63
N ILE A 114 -23.37 9.15 20.37
CA ILE A 114 -22.49 10.31 20.32
C ILE A 114 -21.06 9.92 20.73
N THR A 115 -20.89 9.16 21.81
CA THR A 115 -19.58 8.71 22.28
C THR A 115 -18.85 7.89 21.22
N VAL A 116 -19.52 6.93 20.57
CA VAL A 116 -18.91 6.12 19.51
C VAL A 116 -18.49 6.98 18.31
N VAL A 117 -19.36 7.89 17.85
CA VAL A 117 -19.04 8.79 16.74
C VAL A 117 -17.88 9.72 17.09
N THR A 118 -17.88 10.30 18.29
CA THR A 118 -16.78 11.16 18.76
C THR A 118 -15.47 10.40 18.82
N LEU A 119 -15.45 9.16 19.33
CA LEU A 119 -14.24 8.34 19.33
C LEU A 119 -13.76 8.00 17.92
N MET A 120 -14.67 7.62 17.01
CA MET A 120 -14.34 7.36 15.60
C MET A 120 -13.68 8.59 14.94
N MET A 121 -14.26 9.78 15.14
CA MET A 121 -13.72 11.03 14.62
C MET A 121 -12.36 11.37 15.25
N LEU A 122 -12.21 11.18 16.56
CA LEU A 122 -10.94 11.42 17.27
C LEU A 122 -9.81 10.53 16.73
N PHE A 123 -10.04 9.22 16.59
CA PHE A 123 -9.04 8.30 16.03
C PHE A 123 -8.76 8.60 14.54
N GLY A 124 -9.79 8.88 13.75
CA GLY A 124 -9.63 9.28 12.36
C GLY A 124 -8.75 10.52 12.23
N THR A 125 -9.06 11.57 12.98
CA THR A 125 -8.28 12.82 12.98
C THR A 125 -6.85 12.66 13.50
N ALA A 126 -6.56 11.66 14.33
CA ALA A 126 -5.19 11.37 14.77
C ALA A 126 -4.39 10.56 13.72
N ILE A 127 -5.00 9.54 13.11
CA ILE A 127 -4.28 8.60 12.22
C ILE A 127 -4.14 9.15 10.80
N VAL A 128 -5.19 9.76 10.24
CA VAL A 128 -5.20 10.20 8.82
C VAL A 128 -4.08 11.22 8.52
N PRO A 129 -3.80 12.23 9.36
CA PRO A 129 -2.66 13.12 9.13
C PRO A 129 -1.32 12.40 9.05
N VAL A 130 -1.11 11.35 9.84
CA VAL A 130 0.11 10.52 9.79
C VAL A 130 0.20 9.79 8.46
N VAL A 131 -0.91 9.22 7.99
CA VAL A 131 -0.97 8.58 6.66
C VAL A 131 -0.64 9.59 5.57
N PHE A 132 -1.23 10.79 5.61
CA PHE A 132 -0.95 11.85 4.63
C PHE A 132 0.52 12.30 4.68
N TYR A 133 1.10 12.44 5.87
CA TYR A 133 2.51 12.82 6.02
C TYR A 133 3.45 11.77 5.41
N VAL A 134 3.21 10.49 5.69
CA VAL A 134 3.99 9.38 5.14
C VAL A 134 3.75 9.24 3.63
N GLY A 135 2.51 9.39 3.18
CA GLY A 135 2.08 9.34 1.78
C GLY A 135 2.76 10.40 0.92
N LEU A 136 2.76 11.66 1.36
CA LEU A 136 3.48 12.75 0.69
C LEU A 136 4.99 12.46 0.60
N GLY A 137 5.58 11.96 1.69
CA GLY A 137 6.99 11.56 1.69
C GLY A 137 7.30 10.39 0.76
N LEU A 138 6.38 9.43 0.63
CA LEU A 138 6.50 8.31 -0.29
C LEU A 138 6.44 8.77 -1.75
N ILE A 139 5.50 9.65 -2.11
CA ILE A 139 5.42 10.17 -3.48
C ILE A 139 6.69 10.93 -3.85
N ALA A 140 7.20 11.78 -2.94
CA ALA A 140 8.45 12.50 -3.17
C ALA A 140 9.64 11.57 -3.45
N GLU A 141 9.73 10.44 -2.74
CA GLU A 141 10.78 9.44 -2.93
C GLU A 141 10.57 8.62 -4.22
N VAL A 142 9.34 8.22 -4.53
CA VAL A 142 9.03 7.42 -5.72
C VAL A 142 9.24 8.21 -7.01
N GLU A 143 8.98 9.51 -7.03
CA GLU A 143 9.27 10.37 -8.19
C GLU A 143 10.77 10.49 -8.48
N GLU A 144 11.61 10.28 -7.46
CA GLU A 144 13.06 10.36 -7.57
C GLU A 144 13.68 9.04 -8.05
N LEU A 145 12.96 7.92 -7.89
CA LEU A 145 13.43 6.59 -8.26
C LEU A 145 13.84 6.44 -9.75
N PRO A 146 13.06 6.92 -10.74
CA PRO A 146 13.48 6.87 -12.14
C PRO A 146 14.83 7.56 -12.38
N ARG A 147 15.06 8.73 -11.74
CA ARG A 147 16.33 9.46 -11.84
C ARG A 147 17.48 8.67 -11.22
N GLN A 148 17.28 8.11 -10.03
CA GLN A 148 18.27 7.24 -9.37
C GLN A 148 18.68 6.05 -10.24
N LEU A 149 17.74 5.43 -10.96
CA LEU A 149 18.02 4.31 -11.85
C LEU A 149 18.67 4.76 -13.17
N ALA A 150 18.29 5.92 -13.71
CA ALA A 150 18.89 6.48 -14.91
C ALA A 150 20.35 6.90 -14.71
N GLU A 151 20.70 7.35 -13.51
CA GLU A 151 22.07 7.75 -13.14
C GLU A 151 22.87 6.61 -12.48
N PHE A 152 22.26 5.44 -12.29
CA PHE A 152 22.85 4.34 -11.52
C PHE A 152 24.25 3.94 -12.01
N ARG A 153 25.18 3.75 -11.07
CA ARG A 153 26.50 3.17 -11.29
C ARG A 153 26.85 2.21 -10.16
N VAL A 154 27.22 0.99 -10.51
CA VAL A 154 27.67 -0.01 -9.52
C VAL A 154 28.96 0.43 -8.82
N GLN A 155 29.79 1.23 -9.48
CA GLN A 155 31.00 1.80 -8.92
C GLN A 155 30.71 2.71 -7.73
N ASP A 156 29.60 3.44 -7.77
CA ASP A 156 29.22 4.43 -6.75
C ASP A 156 28.49 3.78 -5.56
N CYS A 157 28.17 2.48 -5.64
CA CYS A 157 27.56 1.73 -4.54
C CYS A 157 28.52 1.56 -3.36
N GLN A 158 28.00 1.63 -2.14
CA GLN A 158 28.74 1.49 -0.88
C GLN A 158 28.77 0.03 -0.40
N CYS A 159 29.88 -0.34 0.22
CA CYS A 159 30.16 -1.65 0.83
C CYS A 159 30.58 -1.45 2.28
N PHE A 160 30.12 -2.32 3.19
CA PHE A 160 30.44 -2.24 4.61
C PHE A 160 31.95 -2.31 4.87
N CYS A 161 32.65 -3.23 4.19
CA CYS A 161 34.10 -3.38 4.33
C CYS A 161 34.83 -2.06 3.96
N CYS A 162 34.45 -1.44 2.84
CA CYS A 162 35.10 -0.25 2.30
C CYS A 162 34.88 0.98 3.20
N THR A 163 33.67 1.16 3.72
CA THR A 163 33.34 2.28 4.63
C THR A 163 34.05 2.18 5.98
N ASN A 164 34.50 0.98 6.38
CA ASN A 164 35.26 0.76 7.60
C ASN A 164 36.76 0.51 7.33
N ASN A 165 37.30 0.98 6.19
CA ASN A 165 38.71 0.81 5.81
C ASN A 165 39.20 -0.66 5.88
N HIS A 166 38.34 -1.59 5.47
CA HIS A 166 38.58 -3.04 5.51
C HIS A 166 38.92 -3.57 6.91
N LYS A 167 38.40 -2.92 7.96
CA LYS A 167 38.53 -3.40 9.34
C LYS A 167 37.16 -3.52 9.99
N HIS A 168 36.93 -4.59 10.73
CA HIS A 168 35.70 -4.76 11.47
C HIS A 168 35.66 -3.77 12.65
N PRO A 169 34.60 -2.95 12.82
CA PRO A 169 34.60 -1.82 13.75
C PRO A 169 34.68 -2.25 15.24
N ASN A 170 34.23 -3.47 15.56
CA ASN A 170 34.22 -3.96 16.94
C ASN A 170 35.41 -4.86 17.27
N THR A 171 35.93 -5.63 16.30
CA THR A 171 37.01 -6.62 16.54
C THR A 171 38.35 -6.17 16.01
N GLY A 172 38.40 -5.20 15.09
CA GLY A 172 39.61 -4.73 14.43
C GLY A 172 40.17 -5.68 13.38
N GLU A 173 39.55 -6.84 13.17
CA GLU A 173 39.97 -7.85 12.20
C GLU A 173 39.86 -7.33 10.76
N GLU A 174 40.76 -7.80 9.89
CA GLU A 174 40.77 -7.43 8.48
C GLU A 174 39.61 -8.10 7.73
N LEU A 175 38.87 -7.29 6.97
CA LEU A 175 37.71 -7.73 6.21
C LEU A 175 38.05 -7.90 4.72
N PRO A 176 37.69 -9.03 4.08
CA PRO A 176 37.82 -9.18 2.65
C PRO A 176 37.00 -8.10 1.92
N CYS A 177 37.45 -7.71 0.72
CA CYS A 177 36.80 -6.67 -0.05
C CYS A 177 35.56 -7.20 -0.79
N ASP A 178 34.36 -6.89 -0.27
CA ASP A 178 33.09 -7.18 -0.94
C ASP A 178 33.02 -6.62 -2.37
N ARG A 179 33.60 -5.43 -2.60
CA ARG A 179 33.62 -4.80 -3.92
C ARG A 179 34.38 -5.63 -4.94
N GLU A 180 35.54 -6.13 -4.56
CA GLU A 180 36.34 -6.96 -5.45
C GLU A 180 35.61 -8.26 -5.78
N LEU A 181 34.99 -8.89 -4.78
CA LEU A 181 34.19 -10.10 -4.96
C LEU A 181 33.01 -9.88 -5.92
N VAL A 182 32.26 -8.80 -5.72
CA VAL A 182 31.11 -8.44 -6.58
C VAL A 182 31.57 -8.14 -8.00
N PHE A 183 32.62 -7.34 -8.18
CA PHE A 183 33.12 -6.99 -9.52
C PHE A 183 33.65 -8.22 -10.26
N ARG A 184 34.38 -9.10 -9.56
CA ARG A 184 34.83 -10.38 -10.13
C ARG A 184 33.65 -11.25 -10.58
N SER A 185 32.58 -11.29 -9.79
CA SER A 185 31.35 -12.01 -10.15
C SER A 185 30.68 -11.41 -11.39
N LEU A 186 30.55 -10.08 -11.44
CA LEU A 186 30.02 -9.36 -12.60
C LEU A 186 30.84 -9.63 -13.87
N LYS A 187 32.17 -9.66 -13.77
CA LYS A 187 33.05 -9.98 -14.90
C LYS A 187 32.76 -11.37 -15.48
N GLY A 188 32.49 -12.35 -14.62
CA GLY A 188 32.10 -13.69 -15.04
C GLY A 188 30.68 -13.80 -15.61
N TRP A 189 29.78 -12.87 -15.25
CA TRP A 189 28.38 -12.91 -15.67
C TRP A 189 28.07 -12.08 -16.90
N TYR A 190 28.82 -10.99 -17.10
CA TYR A 190 28.69 -10.07 -18.23
C TYR A 190 29.98 -10.03 -19.04
N PRO A 191 30.44 -11.16 -19.61
CA PRO A 191 31.62 -11.17 -20.45
C PRO A 191 31.30 -10.46 -21.78
N GLN A 192 31.79 -9.25 -21.93
CA GLN A 192 31.73 -8.47 -23.17
C GLN A 192 33.18 -8.18 -23.58
N PRO A 193 33.65 -8.62 -24.77
CA PRO A 193 35.03 -8.45 -25.18
C PRO A 193 35.41 -6.99 -25.48
N GLU A 194 34.43 -6.16 -25.84
CA GLU A 194 34.66 -4.79 -26.32
C GLU A 194 34.25 -3.69 -25.32
N GLN A 195 33.53 -4.04 -24.25
CA GLN A 195 33.01 -3.10 -23.27
C GLN A 195 33.37 -3.53 -21.84
N ASP A 196 33.71 -2.57 -20.99
CA ASP A 196 33.89 -2.86 -19.57
C ASP A 196 32.60 -3.48 -18.98
N HIS A 197 32.75 -4.63 -18.33
CA HIS A 197 31.67 -5.41 -17.74
C HIS A 197 30.81 -4.61 -16.74
N LEU A 198 31.40 -3.67 -16.00
CA LEU A 198 30.64 -2.84 -15.06
C LEU A 198 29.78 -1.82 -15.81
N ASP A 199 30.32 -1.23 -16.88
CA ASP A 199 29.58 -0.29 -17.72
C ASP A 199 28.47 -0.98 -18.52
N PHE A 200 28.67 -2.23 -18.95
CA PHE A 200 27.60 -3.03 -19.54
C PHE A 200 26.47 -3.30 -18.52
N PHE A 201 26.80 -3.65 -17.29
CA PHE A 201 25.78 -3.82 -16.25
C PHE A 201 25.05 -2.50 -15.95
N ASN A 202 25.79 -1.40 -15.81
CA ASN A 202 25.21 -0.07 -15.62
C ASN A 202 24.24 0.30 -16.74
N SER A 203 24.63 0.09 -18.01
CA SER A 203 23.78 0.38 -19.16
C SER A 203 22.52 -0.50 -19.15
N THR A 204 22.63 -1.77 -18.77
CA THR A 204 21.50 -2.69 -18.64
C THR A 204 20.50 -2.19 -17.59
N VAL A 205 20.95 -1.72 -16.42
CA VAL A 205 20.07 -1.14 -15.40
C VAL A 205 19.35 0.10 -15.93
N ARG A 206 20.08 1.01 -16.56
CA ARG A 206 19.54 2.28 -17.06
C ARG A 206 18.56 2.11 -18.23
N SER A 207 18.88 1.22 -19.16
CA SER A 207 18.08 1.02 -20.38
C SER A 207 16.90 0.07 -20.18
N ASN A 208 17.05 -0.97 -19.35
CA ASN A 208 16.01 -1.99 -19.19
C ASN A 208 15.19 -1.77 -17.92
N LEU A 209 15.83 -1.55 -16.75
CA LEU A 209 15.10 -1.47 -15.48
C LEU A 209 14.45 -0.09 -15.27
N ALA A 210 15.18 1.01 -15.53
CA ALA A 210 14.69 2.35 -15.24
C ALA A 210 13.36 2.71 -15.94
N PRO A 211 13.18 2.46 -17.26
CA PRO A 211 11.93 2.83 -17.95
C PRO A 211 10.73 2.03 -17.45
N ARG A 212 10.95 0.76 -17.07
CA ARG A 212 9.90 -0.10 -16.53
C ARG A 212 9.45 0.34 -15.16
N VAL A 213 10.41 0.68 -14.30
CA VAL A 213 10.11 1.18 -12.97
C VAL A 213 9.37 2.52 -13.09
N ALA A 214 9.79 3.40 -14.00
CA ALA A 214 9.09 4.65 -14.29
C ALA A 214 7.64 4.42 -14.77
N ALA A 215 7.41 3.43 -15.65
CA ALA A 215 6.07 3.06 -16.09
C ALA A 215 5.22 2.49 -14.94
N GLY A 216 5.81 1.68 -14.06
CA GLY A 216 5.15 1.12 -12.89
C GLY A 216 4.78 2.18 -11.84
N THR A 217 5.67 3.14 -11.57
CA THR A 217 5.42 4.22 -10.61
C THR A 217 4.40 5.25 -11.14
N ALA A 218 4.33 5.43 -12.46
CA ALA A 218 3.30 6.22 -13.12
C ALA A 218 1.88 5.65 -12.90
N GLY A 219 1.70 4.34 -13.03
CA GLY A 219 0.42 3.63 -12.90
C GLY A 219 -0.20 3.62 -11.48
N GLY A 220 0.55 4.04 -10.45
CA GLY A 220 0.07 4.14 -9.07
C GLY A 220 1.00 3.44 -8.09
N VAL A 221 1.35 4.13 -7.00
CA VAL A 221 2.28 3.59 -5.99
C VAL A 221 1.66 2.46 -5.15
N LEU A 222 0.33 2.44 -5.06
CA LEU A 222 -0.41 1.41 -4.34
C LEU A 222 -1.23 0.52 -5.30
N PRO A 223 -0.83 -0.75 -5.50
CA PRO A 223 -1.59 -1.69 -6.30
C PRO A 223 -3.01 -1.93 -5.78
N ALA A 224 -4.00 -1.93 -6.68
CA ALA A 224 -5.42 -2.15 -6.39
C ALA A 224 -5.68 -3.36 -5.48
N ARG A 225 -4.99 -4.46 -5.78
CA ARG A 225 -5.10 -5.73 -5.05
C ARG A 225 -4.81 -5.59 -3.56
N TYR A 226 -3.81 -4.79 -3.19
CA TYR A 226 -3.43 -4.62 -1.79
C TYR A 226 -4.46 -3.75 -1.05
N THR A 227 -5.01 -2.73 -1.70
CA THR A 227 -6.14 -1.96 -1.15
C THR A 227 -7.34 -2.87 -0.91
N LEU A 228 -7.69 -3.74 -1.87
CA LEU A 228 -8.81 -4.67 -1.72
C LEU A 228 -8.58 -5.69 -0.59
N TYR A 229 -7.37 -6.23 -0.46
CA TYR A 229 -7.04 -7.13 0.66
C TYR A 229 -7.08 -6.42 2.00
N MET A 230 -6.55 -5.20 2.09
CA MET A 230 -6.59 -4.39 3.31
C MET A 230 -8.05 -4.12 3.71
N VAL A 231 -8.89 -3.63 2.79
CA VAL A 231 -10.31 -3.35 3.07
C VAL A 231 -11.07 -4.63 3.43
N GLY A 232 -10.81 -5.72 2.70
CA GLY A 232 -11.37 -7.03 3.00
C GLY A 232 -11.03 -7.47 4.43
N ALA A 233 -9.78 -7.38 4.85
CA ALA A 233 -9.36 -7.74 6.20
C ALA A 233 -10.05 -6.88 7.29
N CYS A 234 -10.30 -5.60 7.01
CA CYS A 234 -10.96 -4.68 7.97
C CYS A 234 -12.47 -4.90 8.08
N ASN A 235 -13.15 -5.28 6.98
CA ASN A 235 -14.60 -5.29 6.90
C ASN A 235 -15.23 -6.71 6.89
N LEU A 236 -14.53 -7.74 6.38
CA LEU A 236 -15.05 -9.11 6.31
C LEU A 236 -15.48 -9.72 7.66
N PRO A 237 -14.82 -9.46 8.80
CA PRO A 237 -15.25 -10.03 10.08
C PRO A 237 -16.71 -9.71 10.42
N PHE A 238 -17.21 -8.54 10.00
CA PHE A 238 -18.58 -8.09 10.26
C PHE A 238 -19.63 -8.73 9.35
N LEU A 239 -19.22 -9.37 8.25
CA LEU A 239 -20.13 -10.14 7.40
C LEU A 239 -20.82 -11.27 8.19
N SER A 240 -20.12 -11.81 9.20
CA SER A 240 -20.65 -12.84 10.10
C SER A 240 -21.95 -12.43 10.81
N ARG A 241 -22.17 -11.13 11.04
CA ARG A 241 -23.38 -10.59 11.67
C ARG A 241 -24.60 -10.63 10.76
N LEU A 242 -24.40 -10.64 9.44
CA LEU A 242 -25.51 -10.65 8.48
C LEU A 242 -26.22 -12.00 8.46
N PHE A 243 -25.49 -13.11 8.61
CA PHE A 243 -26.11 -14.45 8.52
C PHE A 243 -27.19 -14.70 9.59
N PRO A 244 -26.97 -14.42 10.89
CA PRO A 244 -28.03 -14.55 11.90
C PRO A 244 -29.20 -13.61 11.64
N ALA A 245 -28.95 -12.38 11.19
CA ALA A 245 -30.01 -11.42 10.87
C ALA A 245 -30.90 -11.93 9.72
N TRP A 246 -30.29 -12.44 8.65
CA TRP A 246 -31.01 -13.03 7.53
C TRP A 246 -31.80 -14.27 7.94
N ALA A 247 -31.19 -15.16 8.74
CA ALA A 247 -31.88 -16.33 9.28
C ALA A 247 -33.07 -15.95 10.17
N GLY A 248 -32.91 -14.91 10.99
CA GLY A 248 -33.98 -14.36 11.83
C GLY A 248 -35.17 -13.85 11.02
N HIS A 249 -34.92 -13.14 9.91
CA HIS A 249 -35.99 -12.70 9.01
C HIS A 249 -36.80 -13.88 8.44
N VAL A 250 -36.12 -14.95 8.01
CA VAL A 250 -36.76 -16.16 7.50
C VAL A 250 -37.55 -16.87 8.61
N HIS A 251 -36.98 -16.99 9.81
CA HIS A 251 -37.63 -17.63 10.95
C HIS A 251 -38.90 -16.89 11.39
N ASN A 252 -38.89 -15.55 11.29
CA ASN A 252 -40.05 -14.71 11.57
C ASN A 252 -41.11 -14.70 10.44
N GLY A 253 -41.00 -15.62 9.46
CA GLY A 253 -41.95 -15.77 8.37
C GLY A 253 -41.90 -14.68 7.31
N ILE A 254 -40.84 -13.85 7.27
CA ILE A 254 -40.66 -12.84 6.23
C ILE A 254 -40.25 -13.55 4.93
N VAL A 255 -41.10 -13.44 3.91
CA VAL A 255 -40.91 -14.10 2.61
C VAL A 255 -41.09 -13.13 1.44
N GLY A 256 -40.73 -13.58 0.23
CA GLY A 256 -40.94 -12.84 -1.01
C GLY A 256 -40.15 -11.53 -1.09
N TYR A 257 -40.78 -10.48 -1.62
CA TYR A 257 -40.13 -9.19 -1.85
C TYR A 257 -39.52 -8.56 -0.59
N LYS A 258 -40.23 -8.62 0.54
CA LYS A 258 -39.78 -8.01 1.80
C LYS A 258 -38.48 -8.65 2.30
N LEU A 259 -38.34 -9.97 2.17
CA LEU A 259 -37.11 -10.67 2.53
C LEU A 259 -35.94 -10.20 1.65
N VAL A 260 -36.14 -10.14 0.33
CA VAL A 260 -35.11 -9.68 -0.61
C VAL A 260 -34.69 -8.24 -0.29
N ALA A 261 -35.64 -7.35 0.01
CA ALA A 261 -35.35 -5.97 0.39
C ALA A 261 -34.50 -5.87 1.65
N LEU A 262 -34.85 -6.60 2.71
CA LEU A 262 -34.11 -6.60 3.98
C LEU A 262 -32.70 -7.20 3.84
N VAL A 263 -32.56 -8.32 3.12
CA VAL A 263 -31.26 -8.97 2.87
C VAL A 263 -30.36 -8.07 2.04
N LEU A 264 -30.88 -7.48 0.96
CA LEU A 264 -30.12 -6.59 0.10
C LEU A 264 -29.69 -5.33 0.85
N ARG A 265 -30.62 -4.72 1.61
CA ARG A 265 -30.36 -3.53 2.41
C ARG A 265 -29.27 -3.76 3.45
N SER A 266 -29.35 -4.85 4.22
CA SER A 266 -28.33 -5.20 5.22
C SER A 266 -26.97 -5.53 4.59
N SER A 267 -26.96 -6.20 3.43
CA SER A 267 -25.74 -6.43 2.62
C SER A 267 -25.10 -5.12 2.18
N MET A 268 -25.89 -4.17 1.66
CA MET A 268 -25.40 -2.87 1.23
C MET A 268 -24.86 -2.03 2.39
N SER A 269 -25.48 -2.06 3.57
CA SER A 269 -24.95 -1.37 4.77
C SER A 269 -23.56 -1.87 5.15
N TRP A 270 -23.30 -3.17 4.99
CA TRP A 270 -21.97 -3.72 5.20
C TRP A 270 -21.00 -3.35 4.07
N MET A 271 -21.44 -3.46 2.81
CA MET A 271 -20.60 -3.19 1.64
C MET A 271 -20.22 -1.72 1.49
N ILE A 272 -21.10 -0.77 1.87
CA ILE A 272 -20.86 0.67 1.67
C ILE A 272 -19.64 1.17 2.44
N VAL A 273 -19.35 0.60 3.62
CA VAL A 273 -18.15 0.91 4.41
C VAL A 273 -16.90 0.49 3.64
N GLY A 274 -16.91 -0.71 3.05
CA GLY A 274 -15.82 -1.19 2.20
C GLY A 274 -15.65 -0.35 0.93
N LEU A 275 -16.75 0.07 0.29
CA LEU A 275 -16.71 0.94 -0.89
C LEU A 275 -16.12 2.32 -0.56
N ALA A 276 -16.56 2.92 0.55
CA ALA A 276 -15.99 4.17 1.04
C ALA A 276 -14.49 4.02 1.34
N ALA A 277 -14.07 2.90 1.95
CA ALA A 277 -12.66 2.63 2.23
C ALA A 277 -11.80 2.55 0.97
N VAL A 278 -12.24 1.79 -0.04
CA VAL A 278 -11.54 1.68 -1.33
C VAL A 278 -11.51 3.04 -2.04
N GLY A 279 -12.66 3.73 -2.12
CA GLY A 279 -12.79 5.02 -2.78
C GLY A 279 -11.89 6.08 -2.16
N THR A 280 -11.95 6.25 -0.85
CA THR A 280 -11.13 7.22 -0.11
C THR A 280 -9.65 6.90 -0.23
N THR A 281 -9.24 5.64 -0.09
CA THR A 281 -7.82 5.25 -0.28
C THR A 281 -7.32 5.63 -1.67
N ARG A 282 -8.14 5.43 -2.71
CA ARG A 282 -7.78 5.80 -4.08
C ARG A 282 -7.68 7.30 -4.28
N VAL A 283 -8.63 8.07 -3.76
CA VAL A 283 -8.56 9.53 -3.84
C VAL A 283 -7.38 10.07 -3.04
N SER A 284 -7.09 9.53 -1.85
CA SER A 284 -5.91 9.91 -1.05
C SER A 284 -4.60 9.77 -1.83
N MET A 285 -4.44 8.74 -2.67
CA MET A 285 -3.26 8.62 -3.54
C MET A 285 -3.13 9.77 -4.56
N HIS A 286 -4.26 10.23 -5.11
CA HIS A 286 -4.27 11.42 -5.98
C HIS A 286 -3.97 12.68 -5.19
N LEU A 287 -4.50 12.81 -3.97
CA LEU A 287 -4.22 13.93 -3.08
C LEU A 287 -2.74 13.97 -2.67
N PHE A 288 -2.08 12.82 -2.44
CA PHE A 288 -0.65 12.79 -2.15
C PHE A 288 0.18 13.30 -3.33
N ARG A 289 -0.19 12.93 -4.56
CA ARG A 289 0.47 13.46 -5.77
C ARG A 289 0.27 14.96 -5.92
N LEU A 290 -0.98 15.42 -5.77
CA LEU A 290 -1.31 16.84 -5.82
C LEU A 290 -0.56 17.64 -4.75
N GLY A 291 -0.56 17.16 -3.51
CA GLY A 291 0.14 17.80 -2.40
C GLY A 291 1.66 17.84 -2.62
N ASN A 292 2.26 16.76 -3.12
CA ASN A 292 3.68 16.75 -3.44
C ASN A 292 4.03 17.76 -4.55
N TYR A 293 3.24 17.79 -5.63
CA TYR A 293 3.40 18.77 -6.70
C TYR A 293 3.30 20.21 -6.17
N LEU A 294 2.24 20.53 -5.44
CA LEU A 294 2.03 21.87 -4.88
C LEU A 294 3.08 22.24 -3.82
N SER A 295 3.64 21.26 -3.11
CA SER A 295 4.73 21.51 -2.15
C SER A 295 6.02 21.99 -2.80
N ARG A 296 6.24 21.66 -4.08
CA ARG A 296 7.37 22.16 -4.86
C ARG A 296 7.14 23.56 -5.40
N VAL A 297 5.89 23.92 -5.71
CA VAL A 297 5.55 25.19 -6.39
C VAL A 297 5.20 26.31 -5.41
N CYS A 298 4.38 26.04 -4.39
CA CYS A 298 3.76 27.08 -3.56
C CYS A 298 4.31 27.13 -2.13
N LEU A 299 4.20 26.03 -1.38
CA LEU A 299 4.54 25.97 0.06
C LEU A 299 5.42 24.77 0.36
N LYS A 300 6.66 25.00 0.78
CA LYS A 300 7.63 23.91 1.05
C LYS A 300 7.30 23.05 2.29
N SER A 301 6.41 23.52 3.18
CA SER A 301 6.07 22.80 4.40
C SER A 301 5.12 21.63 4.13
N ARG A 302 5.60 20.39 4.34
CA ARG A 302 4.77 19.18 4.24
C ARG A 302 3.60 19.20 5.22
N LEU A 303 3.81 19.69 6.45
CA LEU A 303 2.76 19.73 7.48
C LEU A 303 1.57 20.61 7.08
N CYS A 304 1.83 21.72 6.37
CA CYS A 304 0.77 22.59 5.88
C CYS A 304 -0.13 21.85 4.87
N TRP A 305 0.47 21.12 3.92
CA TRP A 305 -0.30 20.31 2.98
C TRP A 305 -1.04 19.16 3.63
N VAL A 306 -0.47 18.53 4.66
CA VAL A 306 -1.19 17.52 5.46
C VAL A 306 -2.45 18.12 6.08
N ALA A 307 -2.33 19.30 6.71
CA ALA A 307 -3.47 19.99 7.33
C ALA A 307 -4.55 20.39 6.32
N LEU A 308 -4.16 20.76 5.09
CA LEU A 308 -5.10 21.15 4.02
C LEU A 308 -5.78 19.94 3.34
N LEU A 309 -5.05 18.86 3.10
CA LEU A 309 -5.53 17.72 2.32
C LEU A 309 -6.30 16.69 3.17
N THR A 310 -5.97 16.59 4.46
CA THR A 310 -6.64 15.64 5.37
C THR A 310 -8.16 15.86 5.41
N PRO A 311 -8.69 17.09 5.63
CA PRO A 311 -10.13 17.34 5.60
C PRO A 311 -10.79 16.94 4.28
N LEU A 312 -10.09 17.14 3.15
CA LEU A 312 -10.60 16.80 1.83
C LEU A 312 -10.82 15.30 1.66
N SER A 313 -9.96 14.46 2.26
CA SER A 313 -10.13 13.01 2.28
C SER A 313 -11.36 12.57 3.07
N PHE A 314 -11.66 13.24 4.20
CA PHE A 314 -12.88 12.98 4.96
C PHE A 314 -14.13 13.35 4.17
N GLN A 315 -14.10 14.45 3.41
CA GLN A 315 -15.23 14.84 2.56
C GLN A 315 -15.54 13.76 1.50
N VAL A 316 -14.52 13.12 0.93
CA VAL A 316 -14.72 12.00 -0.02
C VAL A 316 -15.42 10.82 0.65
N ALA A 317 -14.97 10.43 1.84
CA ALA A 317 -15.61 9.35 2.60
C ALA A 317 -17.09 9.67 2.90
N THR A 318 -17.35 10.89 3.37
CA THR A 318 -18.70 11.39 3.66
C THR A 318 -19.58 11.41 2.40
N LEU A 319 -19.06 11.89 1.27
CA LEU A 319 -19.82 11.94 0.01
C LEU A 319 -20.18 10.54 -0.53
N LEU A 320 -19.33 9.54 -0.32
CA LEU A 320 -19.62 8.16 -0.71
C LEU A 320 -20.63 7.47 0.22
N TRP A 321 -20.62 7.81 1.51
CA TRP A 321 -21.38 7.10 2.55
C TRP A 321 -22.71 7.77 2.91
N THR A 322 -22.71 9.08 3.14
CA THR A 322 -23.87 9.82 3.65
C THR A 322 -25.12 9.72 2.78
N PRO A 323 -25.06 9.81 1.43
CA PRO A 323 -26.27 9.68 0.61
C PRO A 323 -26.98 8.34 0.81
N TYR A 324 -26.21 7.25 0.94
CA TYR A 324 -26.78 5.93 1.22
C TYR A 324 -27.45 5.89 2.60
N GLU A 325 -26.79 6.39 3.64
CA GLU A 325 -27.31 6.39 5.00
C GLU A 325 -28.56 7.27 5.17
N VAL A 326 -28.58 8.44 4.54
CA VAL A 326 -29.75 9.34 4.57
C VAL A 326 -30.94 8.65 3.91
N VAL A 327 -30.77 8.08 2.71
CA VAL A 327 -31.86 7.36 2.03
C VAL A 327 -32.26 6.11 2.81
N LYS A 328 -31.31 5.40 3.45
CA LYS A 328 -31.60 4.30 4.36
C LYS A 328 -32.53 4.81 5.48
N VAL A 329 -32.10 5.76 6.29
CA VAL A 329 -32.88 6.23 7.46
C VAL A 329 -34.25 6.81 7.06
N MET A 330 -34.34 7.53 5.94
CA MET A 330 -35.59 8.18 5.52
C MET A 330 -36.62 7.24 4.86
N THR A 331 -36.25 5.98 4.58
CA THR A 331 -37.13 5.06 3.85
C THR A 331 -37.55 3.86 4.70
N PRO A 332 -38.76 3.31 4.49
CA PRO A 332 -39.19 2.08 5.16
C PRO A 332 -38.18 0.94 5.01
N LYS A 333 -38.14 0.02 5.98
CA LYS A 333 -37.17 -1.08 6.01
C LYS A 333 -37.27 -2.01 4.78
N ASP A 334 -38.46 -2.11 4.18
CA ASP A 334 -38.75 -2.89 2.98
C ASP A 334 -38.57 -2.10 1.66
N SER A 335 -38.11 -0.84 1.73
CA SER A 335 -37.82 -0.03 0.56
C SER A 335 -36.48 -0.37 -0.08
N MET A 336 -36.48 -0.49 -1.41
CA MET A 336 -35.29 -0.67 -2.25
C MET A 336 -34.63 0.65 -2.68
N LEU A 337 -35.16 1.81 -2.28
CA LEU A 337 -34.58 3.11 -2.65
C LEU A 337 -33.08 3.28 -2.32
N PRO A 338 -32.53 2.73 -1.21
CA PRO A 338 -31.09 2.82 -0.93
C PRO A 338 -30.18 2.15 -1.97
N VAL A 339 -30.72 1.30 -2.85
CA VAL A 339 -29.96 0.69 -3.95
C VAL A 339 -29.39 1.77 -4.88
N MET A 340 -30.13 2.85 -5.12
CA MET A 340 -29.72 3.92 -6.03
C MET A 340 -28.42 4.64 -5.60
N PRO A 341 -28.32 5.23 -4.38
CA PRO A 341 -27.09 5.85 -3.92
C PRO A 341 -25.95 4.82 -3.76
N PHE A 342 -26.26 3.57 -3.40
CA PHE A 342 -25.25 2.50 -3.34
C PHE A 342 -24.61 2.23 -4.71
N LEU A 343 -25.43 2.06 -5.75
CA LEU A 343 -24.94 1.82 -7.12
C LEU A 343 -24.18 3.03 -7.66
N ALA A 344 -24.57 4.26 -7.30
CA ALA A 344 -23.82 5.46 -7.64
C ALA A 344 -22.42 5.45 -6.99
N ALA A 345 -22.33 5.15 -5.69
CA ALA A 345 -21.05 5.03 -4.99
C ALA A 345 -20.18 3.91 -5.59
N LEU A 346 -20.77 2.75 -5.89
CA LEU A 346 -20.08 1.64 -6.56
C LEU A 346 -19.53 2.06 -7.93
N ALA A 347 -20.33 2.74 -8.75
CA ALA A 347 -19.90 3.21 -10.06
C ALA A 347 -18.72 4.19 -9.95
N VAL A 348 -18.75 5.11 -8.99
CA VAL A 348 -17.63 6.04 -8.71
C VAL A 348 -16.37 5.26 -8.31
N VAL A 349 -16.49 4.29 -7.40
CA VAL A 349 -15.34 3.48 -6.95
C VAL A 349 -14.77 2.64 -8.10
N VAL A 350 -15.62 1.98 -8.90
CA VAL A 350 -15.20 1.22 -10.08
C VAL A 350 -14.49 2.12 -11.09
N TYR A 351 -14.99 3.33 -11.31
CA TYR A 351 -14.35 4.32 -12.17
C TYR A 351 -12.96 4.72 -11.65
N LEU A 352 -12.83 5.01 -10.35
CA LEU A 352 -11.54 5.31 -9.71
C LEU A 352 -10.54 4.14 -9.79
N LEU A 353 -11.02 2.90 -9.77
CA LEU A 353 -10.18 1.70 -9.93
C LEU A 353 -9.75 1.47 -11.37
N ALA A 354 -10.64 1.72 -12.34
CA ALA A 354 -10.42 1.48 -13.76
C ALA A 354 -9.55 2.55 -14.44
N PHE A 355 -9.62 3.81 -13.98
CA PHE A 355 -8.93 4.95 -14.60
C PHE A 355 -7.93 5.63 -13.65
N PRO A 356 -6.78 5.00 -13.36
CA PRO A 356 -5.76 5.61 -12.50
C PRO A 356 -5.07 6.86 -13.08
N GLY A 357 -5.33 7.20 -14.35
CA GLY A 357 -4.45 8.05 -15.19
C GLY A 357 -4.96 9.43 -15.63
N LEU A 358 -6.07 9.97 -15.12
CA LEU A 358 -6.58 11.27 -15.62
C LEU A 358 -5.66 12.48 -15.37
N THR A 359 -4.63 12.35 -14.53
CA THR A 359 -3.70 13.44 -14.22
C THR A 359 -2.39 13.41 -15.03
N GLN A 360 -2.15 12.41 -15.89
CA GLN A 360 -0.84 12.26 -16.55
C GLN A 360 -0.75 12.72 -18.01
N LYS A 361 -1.86 12.98 -18.71
CA LYS A 361 -1.79 13.44 -20.11
C LYS A 361 -1.37 14.90 -20.29
N GLY A 362 -1.23 15.68 -19.22
CA GLY A 362 -0.95 17.13 -19.29
C GLY A 362 0.47 17.58 -18.93
N ALA A 363 1.38 16.69 -18.54
CA ALA A 363 2.72 17.06 -18.05
C ALA A 363 3.88 16.66 -19.00
N ALA A 364 3.56 16.23 -20.23
CA ALA A 364 4.53 15.82 -21.25
C ALA A 364 4.52 16.73 -22.49
N SER A 365 4.02 17.97 -22.36
CA SER A 365 4.07 19.00 -23.42
C SER A 365 4.87 20.20 -22.95
#